data_AF-A0A9Q1M7U9-F1
#
_entry.id   AF-A0A9Q1M7U9-F1
#
_cell.length_a   1.000
_cell.length_b   1.000
_cell.length_c   1.000
_cell.angle_alpha   90.00
_cell.angle_beta   90.00
_cell.angle_gamma   90.00
#
_symmetry.space_group_name_H-M   'P 1'
#
loop_
_entity.id
_entity.type
_entity.pdbx_description
1 polymer ?
#
loop_
_entity_poly.entity_id
_entity_poly.type
_entity_poly.pdbx_seq_one_letter_code
_entity_poly.pdbx_strand_id
1 'polypeptide(L)'
;METNKALLFLLFLTVSSVFAYEDVFIGVNIGTELSDMPHPTQVVALLKAQQIRHVRLFNADRGMLLALANTGIKVVVSVPNEQLLGVGQSNSTAANWVAQNVVSHYPATNITTICVGSEVLSALPNAAPILVNALKFVHSALVTSNLDRQIKVSTPLASTIILDSFPPSQAFFNHTVKPVLVPLLKFLQSTNSFFMLNVYPYYDYMQSNGVIPLDYALFKPLAANKEAVDSNTLLHYTNVFDAMIDAAYFAMEDVNFTNIPVMVSESGWPSLGESNEPDATIDNANTYNSNLIKHVLNKTGTPKHPGIAVSTYIYELYNEDNKAGPLSEKNWGLFSNNGTPVYILRLTESGSMFANDTSNNTYCAAKEGADSKMLQAALDWACGPGKVDCAPLLQGEPCYEPDNVAAHATYAFDAYYHMMGRTPGTCDFNGVATITTTNPSHGSCVFSSLGRNGTFLNGTAPAMDSTSSSAYPAQYLNNNVFSTALIILGILGLSVILL
;
A
#
# COMPACT_ATOMS: atom_id res chain seq x y z
N MET A 1 -28.82 -44.71 31.77
CA MET A 1 -28.44 -44.51 30.35
C MET A 1 -28.25 -43.01 30.09
N GLU A 2 -27.46 -42.34 30.93
CA GLU A 2 -27.32 -40.87 30.98
C GLU A 2 -25.86 -40.40 30.99
N THR A 3 -24.89 -41.30 30.80
CA THR A 3 -23.46 -40.97 30.79
C THR A 3 -22.88 -40.78 29.39
N ASN A 4 -23.68 -40.97 28.32
CA ASN A 4 -23.23 -40.83 26.93
C ASN A 4 -23.58 -39.49 26.26
N LYS A 5 -24.20 -38.53 26.96
CA LYS A 5 -24.52 -37.21 26.40
C LYS A 5 -23.48 -36.13 26.73
N ALA A 6 -22.72 -36.29 27.83
CA ALA A 6 -21.70 -35.33 28.22
C ALA A 6 -20.41 -35.44 27.37
N LEU A 7 -20.04 -36.65 26.93
CA LEU A 7 -18.86 -36.87 26.09
C LEU A 7 -19.07 -36.34 24.65
N LEU A 8 -20.31 -36.30 24.16
CA LEU A 8 -20.63 -35.72 22.85
C LEU A 8 -20.59 -34.19 22.87
N PHE A 9 -20.81 -33.55 24.01
CA PHE A 9 -20.78 -32.09 24.14
C PHE A 9 -19.35 -31.55 24.31
N LEU A 10 -18.44 -32.37 24.86
CA LEU A 10 -17.02 -32.06 24.98
C LEU A 10 -16.21 -32.27 23.69
N LEU A 11 -16.76 -32.95 22.67
CA LEU A 11 -16.15 -33.05 21.35
C LEU A 11 -16.51 -31.89 20.40
N PHE A 12 -17.43 -31.01 20.80
CA PHE A 12 -17.91 -29.89 19.97
C PHE A 12 -17.24 -28.52 20.29
N LEU A 13 -16.19 -28.49 21.13
CA LEU A 13 -15.68 -27.24 21.68
C LEU A 13 -14.19 -26.93 21.45
N THR A 14 -13.50 -27.60 20.52
CA THR A 14 -12.19 -27.11 20.01
C THR A 14 -11.89 -27.60 18.58
N VAL A 15 -12.72 -27.21 17.62
CA VAL A 15 -12.19 -26.81 16.31
C VAL A 15 -12.54 -25.34 16.13
N SER A 16 -12.01 -24.51 17.01
CA SER A 16 -11.68 -23.16 16.59
C SER A 16 -10.55 -23.35 15.59
N SER A 17 -10.92 -23.47 14.31
CA SER A 17 -10.00 -23.12 13.24
C SER A 17 -9.59 -21.70 13.54
N VAL A 18 -8.46 -21.54 14.25
CA VAL A 18 -7.69 -20.32 14.22
C VAL A 18 -7.30 -20.21 12.76
N PHE A 19 -8.15 -19.56 11.97
CA PHE A 19 -7.69 -18.91 10.76
C PHE A 19 -6.59 -18.01 11.29
N ALA A 20 -5.33 -18.42 11.09
CA ALA A 20 -4.22 -17.49 11.18
C ALA A 20 -4.56 -16.45 10.11
N TYR A 21 -5.23 -15.39 10.52
CA TYR A 21 -5.54 -14.28 9.66
C TYR A 21 -4.17 -13.73 9.29
N GLU A 22 -3.78 -13.95 8.04
CA GLU A 22 -2.53 -13.42 7.54
C GLU A 22 -2.61 -11.91 7.77
N ASP A 23 -1.62 -11.36 8.49
CA ASP A 23 -1.61 -9.93 8.76
C ASP A 23 -1.68 -9.17 7.44
N VAL A 24 -2.63 -8.23 7.36
CA VAL A 24 -2.82 -7.31 6.24
C VAL A 24 -1.48 -6.67 5.89
N PHE A 25 -1.19 -6.56 4.60
CA PHE A 25 0.08 -6.02 4.13
C PHE A 25 -0.05 -5.06 2.96
N ILE A 26 1.00 -4.25 2.82
CA ILE A 26 1.37 -3.58 1.58
C ILE A 26 2.56 -4.33 0.97
N GLY A 27 2.43 -4.66 -0.31
CA GLY A 27 3.50 -5.18 -1.14
C GLY A 27 3.79 -4.24 -2.31
N VAL A 28 4.77 -4.62 -3.14
CA VAL A 28 5.09 -3.89 -4.38
C VAL A 28 5.23 -4.86 -5.55
N ASN A 29 4.80 -4.41 -6.72
CA ASN A 29 5.07 -5.09 -7.99
C ASN A 29 6.50 -4.76 -8.43
N ILE A 30 7.22 -5.76 -8.95
CA ILE A 30 8.56 -5.59 -9.54
C ILE A 30 8.44 -5.83 -11.04
N GLY A 31 8.27 -4.73 -11.78
CA GLY A 31 8.41 -4.69 -13.23
C GLY A 31 9.84 -4.96 -13.68
N THR A 32 9.99 -5.31 -14.95
CA THR A 32 11.26 -5.66 -15.59
C THR A 32 11.50 -4.97 -16.91
N GLU A 33 10.59 -4.08 -17.35
CA GLU A 33 10.71 -3.30 -18.58
C GLU A 33 11.62 -2.08 -18.36
N LEU A 34 12.84 -2.32 -17.89
CA LEU A 34 13.89 -1.33 -17.69
C LEU A 34 15.01 -1.53 -18.73
N SER A 35 15.60 -0.44 -19.22
CA SER A 35 16.75 -0.48 -20.12
C SER A 35 18.01 -0.99 -19.43
N ASP A 36 18.17 -0.70 -18.13
CA ASP A 36 19.24 -1.18 -17.27
C ASP A 36 18.65 -1.67 -15.94
N MET A 37 18.23 -2.95 -15.92
CA MET A 37 17.62 -3.55 -14.73
C MET A 37 18.66 -3.74 -13.61
N PRO A 38 18.43 -3.21 -12.39
CA PRO A 38 19.32 -3.45 -11.27
C PRO A 38 19.50 -4.94 -10.99
N HIS A 39 20.73 -5.34 -10.60
CA HIS A 39 21.01 -6.74 -10.29
C HIS A 39 20.06 -7.24 -9.17
N PRO A 40 19.53 -8.48 -9.22
CA PRO A 40 18.54 -8.97 -8.24
C PRO A 40 18.91 -8.78 -6.77
N THR A 41 20.19 -8.91 -6.41
CA THR A 41 20.66 -8.66 -5.04
C THR A 41 20.56 -7.19 -4.61
N GLN A 42 20.69 -6.24 -5.54
CA GLN A 42 20.49 -4.81 -5.29
C GLN A 42 19.01 -4.51 -5.09
N VAL A 43 18.13 -5.12 -5.89
CA VAL A 43 16.67 -5.04 -5.70
C VAL A 43 16.30 -5.54 -4.31
N VAL A 44 16.81 -6.71 -3.90
CA VAL A 44 16.57 -7.24 -2.54
C VAL A 44 17.13 -6.35 -1.44
N ALA A 45 18.30 -5.74 -1.65
CA ALA A 45 18.86 -4.78 -0.70
C ALA A 45 17.95 -3.56 -0.54
N LEU A 46 17.41 -3.03 -1.65
CA LEU A 46 16.44 -1.94 -1.63
C LEU A 46 15.18 -2.35 -0.87
N LEU A 47 14.57 -3.49 -1.22
CA LEU A 47 13.37 -4.00 -0.54
C LEU A 47 13.56 -4.10 0.98
N LYS A 48 14.71 -4.63 1.42
CA LYS A 48 15.05 -4.71 2.85
C LYS A 48 15.25 -3.33 3.48
N ALA A 49 15.95 -2.43 2.80
CA ALA A 49 16.18 -1.06 3.29
C ALA A 49 14.86 -0.30 3.47
N GLN A 50 13.89 -0.55 2.59
CA GLN A 50 12.56 0.02 2.67
C GLN A 50 11.57 -0.80 3.52
N GLN A 51 12.02 -1.86 4.17
CA GLN A 51 11.15 -2.76 4.95
C GLN A 51 9.95 -3.35 4.17
N ILE A 52 10.09 -3.49 2.85
CA ILE A 52 9.08 -4.12 2.00
C ILE A 52 9.18 -5.64 2.20
N ARG A 53 8.08 -6.26 2.62
CA ARG A 53 8.03 -7.69 2.98
C ARG A 53 7.21 -8.55 2.03
N HIS A 54 6.52 -7.95 1.07
CA HIS A 54 5.70 -8.64 0.08
C HIS A 54 6.02 -8.09 -1.29
N VAL A 55 6.28 -8.99 -2.24
CA VAL A 55 6.57 -8.61 -3.63
C VAL A 55 5.81 -9.49 -4.60
N ARG A 56 5.42 -8.90 -5.73
CA ARG A 56 4.88 -9.64 -6.87
C ARG A 56 5.83 -9.53 -8.06
N LEU A 57 6.18 -10.68 -8.62
CA LEU A 57 6.96 -10.82 -9.84
C LEU A 57 6.01 -11.17 -11.00
N PHE A 58 6.21 -10.56 -12.16
CA PHE A 58 5.43 -10.85 -13.39
C PHE A 58 5.91 -12.11 -14.13
N ASN A 59 6.97 -12.75 -13.64
CA ASN A 59 7.48 -14.03 -14.12
C ASN A 59 8.08 -14.83 -12.95
N ALA A 60 8.77 -15.92 -13.28
CA ALA A 60 9.56 -16.71 -12.33
C ALA A 60 11.06 -16.61 -12.62
N ASP A 61 11.60 -15.39 -12.71
CA ASP A 61 13.02 -15.18 -12.95
C ASP A 61 13.88 -15.88 -11.88
N ARG A 62 14.75 -16.77 -12.33
CA ARG A 62 15.59 -17.59 -11.47
C ARG A 62 16.55 -16.74 -10.63
N GLY A 63 17.09 -15.66 -11.21
CA GLY A 63 18.02 -14.77 -10.52
C GLY A 63 17.35 -14.07 -9.33
N MET A 64 16.16 -13.54 -9.56
CA MET A 64 15.33 -12.89 -8.53
C MET A 64 14.87 -13.86 -7.45
N LEU A 65 14.40 -15.06 -7.82
CA LEU A 65 14.01 -16.08 -6.85
C LEU A 65 15.18 -16.51 -5.97
N LEU A 66 16.38 -16.69 -6.53
CA LEU A 66 17.59 -17.00 -5.76
C LEU A 66 18.00 -15.84 -4.85
N ALA A 67 17.91 -14.59 -5.31
CA ALA A 67 18.23 -13.42 -4.49
C ALA A 67 17.25 -13.24 -3.32
N LEU A 68 15.98 -13.62 -3.50
CA LEU A 68 14.95 -13.58 -2.46
C LEU A 68 15.03 -14.73 -1.44
N ALA A 69 15.88 -15.74 -1.68
CA ALA A 69 16.05 -16.87 -0.79
C ALA A 69 16.55 -16.43 0.60
N ASN A 70 15.96 -16.98 1.66
CA ASN A 70 16.26 -16.72 3.07
C ASN A 70 16.15 -15.23 3.48
N THR A 71 15.42 -14.42 2.72
CA THR A 71 15.21 -13.00 3.05
C THR A 71 14.03 -12.77 3.98
N GLY A 72 13.10 -13.73 4.05
CA GLY A 72 11.82 -13.60 4.75
C GLY A 72 10.75 -12.81 3.97
N ILE A 73 11.09 -12.23 2.80
CA ILE A 73 10.15 -11.55 1.92
C ILE A 73 9.23 -12.60 1.28
N LYS A 74 7.92 -12.36 1.35
CA LYS A 74 6.89 -13.19 0.73
C LYS A 74 6.75 -12.83 -0.76
N VAL A 75 6.69 -13.85 -1.61
CA VAL A 75 6.81 -13.70 -3.05
C VAL A 75 5.56 -14.26 -3.74
N VAL A 76 4.95 -13.43 -4.59
CA VAL A 76 4.00 -13.86 -5.60
C VAL A 76 4.75 -14.02 -6.92
N VAL A 77 4.62 -15.18 -7.55
CA VAL A 77 5.21 -15.46 -8.87
C VAL A 77 4.12 -15.57 -9.91
N SER A 78 4.38 -15.15 -11.14
CA SER A 78 3.39 -15.22 -12.22
C SER A 78 3.81 -16.22 -13.30
N VAL A 79 2.85 -16.99 -13.81
CA VAL A 79 2.95 -17.66 -15.12
C VAL A 79 2.74 -16.56 -16.17
N PRO A 80 3.74 -16.23 -17.01
CA PRO A 80 3.58 -15.21 -18.03
C PRO A 80 2.50 -15.58 -19.06
N ASN A 81 1.85 -14.58 -19.64
CA ASN A 81 0.73 -14.77 -20.58
C ASN A 81 1.17 -15.61 -21.81
N GLU A 82 2.42 -15.50 -22.23
CA GLU A 82 3.00 -16.21 -23.38
C GLU A 82 3.13 -17.72 -23.11
N GLN A 83 3.24 -18.12 -21.84
CA GLN A 83 3.33 -19.51 -21.41
C GLN A 83 1.95 -20.13 -21.13
N LEU A 84 0.90 -19.31 -21.09
CA LEU A 84 -0.41 -19.71 -20.62
C LEU A 84 -1.04 -20.82 -21.47
N LEU A 85 -0.88 -20.77 -22.80
CA LEU A 85 -1.39 -21.82 -23.69
C LEU A 85 -0.77 -23.19 -23.37
N GLY A 86 0.56 -23.24 -23.18
CA GLY A 86 1.26 -24.47 -22.86
C GLY A 86 0.88 -25.03 -21.49
N VAL A 87 0.80 -24.16 -20.47
CA VAL A 87 0.40 -24.53 -19.11
C VAL A 87 -1.08 -24.95 -19.05
N GLY A 88 -1.97 -24.28 -19.79
CA GLY A 88 -3.41 -24.52 -19.76
C GLY A 88 -3.91 -25.67 -20.62
N GLN A 89 -3.10 -26.17 -21.55
CA GLN A 89 -3.47 -27.31 -22.42
C GLN A 89 -2.85 -28.64 -21.96
N SER A 90 -1.86 -28.62 -21.07
CA SER A 90 -1.11 -29.82 -20.68
C SER A 90 -0.80 -29.84 -19.18
N ASN A 91 -1.38 -30.81 -18.48
CA ASN A 91 -1.13 -31.03 -17.05
C ASN A 91 0.36 -31.34 -16.77
N SER A 92 1.05 -32.06 -17.67
CA SER A 92 2.49 -32.33 -17.52
C SER A 92 3.33 -31.07 -17.69
N THR A 93 2.95 -30.17 -18.60
CA THR A 93 3.62 -28.87 -18.77
C THR A 93 3.45 -28.00 -17.54
N ALA A 94 2.23 -27.92 -16.98
CA ALA A 94 1.98 -27.20 -15.74
C ALA A 94 2.76 -27.79 -14.54
N ALA A 95 2.80 -29.12 -14.42
CA ALA A 95 3.57 -29.79 -13.38
C ALA A 95 5.08 -29.53 -13.49
N ASN A 96 5.62 -29.55 -14.70
CA ASN A 96 7.01 -29.19 -14.96
C ASN A 96 7.29 -27.73 -14.62
N TRP A 97 6.38 -26.82 -14.96
CA TRP A 97 6.50 -25.40 -14.61
C TRP A 97 6.57 -25.21 -13.09
N VAL A 98 5.67 -25.83 -12.33
CA VAL A 98 5.66 -25.77 -10.85
C VAL A 98 6.93 -26.39 -10.26
N ALA A 99 7.37 -27.55 -10.78
CA ALA A 99 8.58 -28.20 -10.31
C ALA A 99 9.83 -27.32 -10.51
N GLN A 100 9.95 -26.71 -11.69
CA GLN A 100 11.13 -25.91 -12.07
C GLN A 100 11.16 -24.53 -11.42
N ASN A 101 10.02 -23.88 -11.24
CA ASN A 101 9.94 -22.47 -10.85
C ASN A 101 9.52 -22.26 -9.39
N VAL A 102 8.87 -23.24 -8.78
CA VAL A 102 8.35 -23.13 -7.41
C VAL A 102 9.03 -24.12 -6.48
N VAL A 103 8.93 -25.42 -6.77
CA VAL A 103 9.46 -26.48 -5.89
C VAL A 103 10.98 -26.39 -5.75
N SER A 104 11.69 -26.03 -6.82
CA SER A 104 13.16 -25.90 -6.82
C SER A 104 13.68 -24.75 -5.94
N HIS A 105 12.82 -23.79 -5.58
CA HIS A 105 13.17 -22.59 -4.81
C HIS A 105 12.54 -22.59 -3.40
N TYR A 106 11.47 -23.35 -3.19
CA TYR A 106 10.80 -23.48 -1.91
C TYR A 106 11.49 -24.52 -0.99
N PRO A 107 11.63 -24.29 0.34
CA PRO A 107 11.13 -23.16 1.13
C PRO A 107 12.12 -21.99 1.28
N ALA A 108 13.30 -22.06 0.63
CA ALA A 108 14.30 -21.01 0.77
C ALA A 108 13.73 -19.65 0.33
N THR A 109 13.04 -19.61 -0.80
CA THR A 109 12.24 -18.46 -1.23
C THR A 109 10.81 -18.66 -0.77
N ASN A 110 10.29 -17.69 0.00
CA ASN A 110 8.96 -17.80 0.61
C ASN A 110 7.85 -17.46 -0.40
N ILE A 111 7.61 -18.36 -1.35
CA ILE A 111 6.56 -18.22 -2.36
C ILE A 111 5.21 -18.50 -1.70
N THR A 112 4.28 -17.55 -1.78
CA THR A 112 2.94 -17.64 -1.14
C THR A 112 1.81 -17.75 -2.15
N THR A 113 2.03 -17.28 -3.38
CA THR A 113 0.98 -17.26 -4.41
C THR A 113 1.58 -17.47 -5.80
N ILE A 114 0.85 -18.20 -6.65
CA ILE A 114 1.07 -18.28 -8.09
C ILE A 114 -0.07 -17.56 -8.81
N CYS A 115 0.26 -16.49 -9.52
CA CYS A 115 -0.63 -15.83 -10.46
C CYS A 115 -0.57 -16.55 -11.81
N VAL A 116 -1.70 -17.01 -12.34
CA VAL A 116 -1.74 -17.66 -13.65
C VAL A 116 -2.17 -16.65 -14.70
N GLY A 117 -1.19 -16.04 -15.37
CA GLY A 117 -1.38 -14.91 -16.26
C GLY A 117 -1.55 -13.58 -15.52
N SER A 118 -1.73 -12.50 -16.29
CA SER A 118 -2.10 -11.17 -15.82
C SER A 118 -3.06 -10.54 -16.81
N GLU A 119 -4.23 -10.11 -16.33
CA GLU A 119 -5.29 -9.48 -17.14
C GLU A 119 -5.65 -10.27 -18.42
N VAL A 120 -5.61 -11.60 -18.36
CA VAL A 120 -5.74 -12.49 -19.54
C VAL A 120 -7.02 -12.19 -20.36
N LEU A 121 -8.12 -11.82 -19.70
CA LEU A 121 -9.40 -11.60 -20.36
C LEU A 121 -9.40 -10.36 -21.27
N SER A 122 -8.55 -9.37 -21.01
CA SER A 122 -8.35 -8.17 -21.83
C SER A 122 -7.08 -8.29 -22.69
N ALA A 123 -5.96 -8.72 -22.10
CA ALA A 123 -4.65 -8.76 -22.75
C ALA A 123 -4.46 -9.94 -23.71
N LEU A 124 -5.09 -11.09 -23.44
CA LEU A 124 -4.98 -12.29 -24.27
C LEU A 124 -6.33 -13.03 -24.40
N PRO A 125 -7.36 -12.41 -25.01
CA PRO A 125 -8.73 -12.94 -25.00
C PRO A 125 -8.87 -14.34 -25.62
N ASN A 126 -8.00 -14.67 -26.58
CA ASN A 126 -7.93 -16.00 -27.21
C ASN A 126 -7.51 -17.12 -26.24
N ALA A 127 -6.81 -16.80 -25.14
CA ALA A 127 -6.43 -17.75 -24.10
C ALA A 127 -7.45 -17.86 -22.96
N ALA A 128 -8.46 -16.99 -22.92
CA ALA A 128 -9.49 -17.00 -21.87
C ALA A 128 -10.16 -18.37 -21.65
N PRO A 129 -10.48 -19.18 -22.69
CA PRO A 129 -11.11 -20.50 -22.49
C PRO A 129 -10.23 -21.52 -21.76
N ILE A 130 -8.90 -21.36 -21.79
CA ILE A 130 -7.96 -22.28 -21.15
C ILE A 130 -7.44 -21.78 -19.80
N LEU A 131 -7.77 -20.55 -19.40
CA LEU A 131 -7.32 -19.93 -18.16
C LEU A 131 -7.67 -20.79 -16.94
N VAL A 132 -8.94 -21.14 -16.77
CA VAL A 132 -9.38 -21.93 -15.60
C VAL A 132 -8.75 -23.33 -15.57
N ASN A 133 -8.45 -23.91 -16.74
CA ASN A 133 -7.72 -25.18 -16.81
C ASN A 133 -6.27 -25.01 -16.35
N ALA A 134 -5.61 -23.91 -16.75
CA ALA A 134 -4.26 -23.59 -16.29
C ALA A 134 -4.20 -23.45 -14.76
N LEU A 135 -5.14 -22.73 -14.13
CA LEU A 135 -5.23 -22.64 -12.66
C LEU A 135 -5.39 -24.02 -12.02
N LYS A 136 -6.28 -24.86 -12.56
CA LYS A 136 -6.51 -26.23 -12.06
C LYS A 136 -5.27 -27.11 -12.18
N PHE A 137 -4.56 -27.07 -13.31
CA PHE A 137 -3.35 -27.87 -13.50
C PHE A 137 -2.19 -27.41 -12.60
N VAL A 138 -1.99 -26.09 -12.46
CA VAL A 138 -1.01 -25.54 -11.51
C VAL A 138 -1.35 -25.95 -10.07
N HIS A 139 -2.62 -25.84 -9.66
CA HIS A 139 -3.04 -26.28 -8.33
C HIS A 139 -2.87 -27.79 -8.14
N SER A 140 -3.21 -28.61 -9.13
CA SER A 140 -2.99 -30.07 -9.07
C SER A 140 -1.51 -30.44 -8.89
N ALA A 141 -0.60 -29.68 -9.50
CA ALA A 141 0.84 -29.86 -9.31
C ALA A 141 1.30 -29.47 -7.89
N LEU A 142 0.71 -28.41 -7.31
CA LEU A 142 0.95 -28.05 -5.91
C LEU A 142 0.44 -29.12 -4.93
N VAL A 143 -0.75 -29.68 -5.17
CA VAL A 143 -1.30 -30.79 -4.38
C VAL A 143 -0.36 -32.00 -4.43
N THR A 144 0.13 -32.35 -5.61
CA THR A 144 1.10 -33.45 -5.79
C THR A 144 2.41 -33.21 -5.03
N SER A 145 2.78 -31.94 -4.86
CA SER A 145 3.97 -31.52 -4.13
C SER A 145 3.71 -31.25 -2.63
N ASN A 146 2.48 -31.43 -2.15
CA ASN A 146 2.02 -31.07 -0.79
C ASN A 146 2.22 -29.59 -0.42
N LEU A 147 2.11 -28.69 -1.40
CA LEU A 147 2.27 -27.24 -1.24
C LEU A 147 0.96 -26.46 -1.37
N ASP A 148 -0.17 -27.14 -1.61
CA ASP A 148 -1.49 -26.54 -1.87
C ASP A 148 -2.07 -25.77 -0.69
N ARG A 149 -1.60 -26.06 0.53
CA ARG A 149 -2.01 -25.36 1.75
C ARG A 149 -1.20 -24.09 1.99
N GLN A 150 0.03 -24.05 1.51
CA GLN A 150 0.98 -22.95 1.73
C GLN A 150 0.97 -21.96 0.56
N ILE A 151 0.74 -22.44 -0.67
CA ILE A 151 0.82 -21.65 -1.89
C ILE A 151 -0.56 -21.58 -2.54
N LYS A 152 -1.11 -20.37 -2.66
CA LYS A 152 -2.41 -20.11 -3.30
C LYS A 152 -2.24 -19.93 -4.80
N VAL A 153 -3.32 -20.19 -5.54
CA VAL A 153 -3.37 -20.00 -7.00
C VAL A 153 -4.51 -19.05 -7.31
N SER A 154 -4.21 -17.99 -8.06
CA SER A 154 -5.22 -17.02 -8.53
C SER A 154 -4.80 -16.44 -9.88
N THR A 155 -5.55 -15.46 -10.39
CA THR A 155 -5.25 -14.72 -11.61
C THR A 155 -5.59 -13.25 -11.38
N PRO A 156 -4.63 -12.32 -11.53
CA PRO A 156 -4.88 -10.88 -11.59
C PRO A 156 -5.82 -10.55 -12.76
N LEU A 157 -6.86 -9.77 -12.46
CA LEU A 157 -7.88 -9.34 -13.42
C LEU A 157 -7.95 -7.81 -13.46
N ALA A 158 -8.17 -7.25 -14.65
CA ALA A 158 -8.42 -5.83 -14.81
C ALA A 158 -9.77 -5.45 -14.16
N SER A 159 -9.87 -4.29 -13.51
CA SER A 159 -11.13 -3.78 -12.98
C SER A 159 -12.22 -3.60 -14.05
N THR A 160 -11.84 -3.40 -15.31
CA THR A 160 -12.73 -3.20 -16.47
C THR A 160 -13.65 -4.38 -16.78
N ILE A 161 -13.44 -5.55 -16.17
CA ILE A 161 -14.39 -6.67 -16.26
C ILE A 161 -15.66 -6.43 -15.44
N ILE A 162 -15.64 -5.46 -14.52
CA ILE A 162 -16.77 -5.03 -13.70
C ILE A 162 -17.37 -3.80 -14.39
N LEU A 163 -18.66 -3.88 -14.70
CA LEU A 163 -19.44 -2.80 -15.31
C LEU A 163 -20.33 -2.15 -14.26
N ASP A 164 -20.72 -0.90 -14.52
CA ASP A 164 -21.59 -0.09 -13.68
C ASP A 164 -21.13 -0.02 -12.22
N SER A 165 -19.81 0.12 -12.02
CA SER A 165 -19.14 0.13 -10.71
C SER A 165 -19.50 1.32 -9.81
N PHE A 166 -20.20 2.33 -10.33
CA PHE A 166 -20.60 3.54 -9.60
C PHE A 166 -22.09 3.82 -9.82
N PRO A 167 -22.98 3.55 -8.84
CA PRO A 167 -22.67 3.13 -7.47
C PRO A 167 -22.30 1.62 -7.35
N PRO A 168 -21.43 1.23 -6.39
CA PRO A 168 -20.93 -0.14 -6.28
C PRO A 168 -21.99 -1.24 -6.17
N SER A 169 -23.13 -0.97 -5.53
CA SER A 169 -24.22 -1.95 -5.35
C SER A 169 -24.88 -2.43 -6.63
N GLN A 170 -24.69 -1.74 -7.76
CA GLN A 170 -25.23 -2.12 -9.06
C GLN A 170 -24.20 -2.84 -9.94
N ALA A 171 -22.96 -2.95 -9.46
CA ALA A 171 -21.87 -3.52 -10.22
C ALA A 171 -22.13 -4.98 -10.60
N PHE A 172 -21.80 -5.33 -11.84
CA PHE A 172 -21.89 -6.71 -12.32
C PHE A 172 -20.75 -7.04 -13.28
N PHE A 173 -20.41 -8.33 -13.39
CA PHE A 173 -19.40 -8.74 -14.37
C PHE A 173 -19.92 -8.64 -15.80
N ASN A 174 -19.09 -8.16 -16.72
CA ASN A 174 -19.38 -8.14 -18.15
C ASN A 174 -19.83 -9.55 -18.63
N HIS A 175 -21.01 -9.61 -19.24
CA HIS A 175 -21.65 -10.86 -19.67
C HIS A 175 -20.78 -11.70 -20.61
N THR A 176 -19.94 -11.06 -21.43
CA THR A 176 -19.04 -11.74 -22.38
C THR A 176 -17.99 -12.60 -21.68
N VAL A 177 -17.55 -12.19 -20.47
CA VAL A 177 -16.53 -12.92 -19.69
C VAL A 177 -17.11 -13.79 -18.58
N LYS A 178 -18.40 -13.66 -18.25
CA LYS A 178 -19.09 -14.52 -17.26
C LYS A 178 -18.86 -16.03 -17.48
N PRO A 179 -18.82 -16.59 -18.71
CA PRO A 179 -18.53 -18.00 -18.94
C PRO A 179 -17.16 -18.47 -18.42
N VAL A 180 -16.19 -17.57 -18.29
CA VAL A 180 -14.86 -17.85 -17.72
C VAL A 180 -14.82 -17.49 -16.23
N LEU A 181 -15.42 -16.35 -15.84
CA LEU A 181 -15.41 -15.88 -14.46
C LEU A 181 -16.17 -16.79 -13.50
N VAL A 182 -17.36 -17.31 -13.87
CA VAL A 182 -18.11 -18.19 -12.95
C VAL A 182 -17.33 -19.47 -12.62
N PRO A 183 -16.74 -20.21 -13.60
CA PRO A 183 -15.84 -21.31 -13.29
C PRO A 183 -14.58 -20.91 -12.51
N LEU A 184 -14.04 -19.72 -12.74
CA LEU A 184 -12.91 -19.17 -11.97
C LEU A 184 -13.30 -18.98 -10.50
N LEU A 185 -14.42 -18.30 -10.22
CA LEU A 185 -14.91 -18.07 -8.85
C LEU A 185 -15.18 -19.39 -8.11
N LYS A 186 -15.76 -20.39 -8.80
CA LYS A 186 -15.90 -21.75 -8.24
C LYS A 186 -14.56 -22.35 -7.87
N PHE A 187 -13.54 -22.21 -8.73
CA PHE A 187 -12.19 -22.69 -8.45
C PHE A 187 -11.60 -21.98 -7.21
N LEU A 188 -11.66 -20.65 -7.16
CA LEU A 188 -11.13 -19.85 -6.04
C LEU A 188 -11.80 -20.23 -4.71
N GLN A 189 -13.13 -20.36 -4.71
CA GLN A 189 -13.88 -20.79 -3.53
C GLN A 189 -13.48 -22.21 -3.09
N SER A 190 -13.39 -23.16 -4.04
CA SER A 190 -13.05 -24.56 -3.72
C SER A 190 -11.63 -24.77 -3.20
N THR A 191 -10.72 -23.85 -3.52
CA THR A 191 -9.30 -23.89 -3.14
C THR A 191 -8.97 -22.94 -1.98
N ASN A 192 -9.98 -22.24 -1.44
CA ASN A 192 -9.81 -21.19 -0.43
C ASN A 192 -8.72 -20.18 -0.86
N SER A 193 -8.88 -19.66 -2.07
CA SER A 193 -8.04 -18.63 -2.69
C SER A 193 -8.81 -17.32 -2.78
N PHE A 194 -8.18 -16.26 -3.30
CA PHE A 194 -8.72 -14.90 -3.36
C PHE A 194 -8.90 -14.42 -4.80
N PHE A 195 -9.83 -13.49 -4.99
CA PHE A 195 -10.04 -12.78 -6.24
C PHE A 195 -9.03 -11.63 -6.37
N MET A 196 -8.09 -11.74 -7.30
CA MET A 196 -7.09 -10.70 -7.53
C MET A 196 -7.60 -9.66 -8.53
N LEU A 197 -7.59 -8.40 -8.13
CA LEU A 197 -8.07 -7.29 -8.93
C LEU A 197 -7.00 -6.20 -9.05
N ASN A 198 -6.73 -5.75 -10.27
CA ASN A 198 -5.95 -4.55 -10.54
C ASN A 198 -6.90 -3.35 -10.41
N VAL A 199 -6.64 -2.47 -9.45
CA VAL A 199 -7.51 -1.34 -9.09
C VAL A 199 -6.73 -0.04 -9.26
N TYR A 200 -7.12 0.76 -10.25
CA TYR A 200 -6.43 1.98 -10.62
C TYR A 200 -7.38 3.19 -10.60
N PRO A 201 -7.61 3.80 -9.43
CA PRO A 201 -8.41 5.02 -9.30
C PRO A 201 -7.99 6.16 -10.23
N TYR A 202 -6.71 6.21 -10.62
CA TYR A 202 -6.20 7.13 -11.63
C TYR A 202 -6.96 7.00 -12.96
N TYR A 203 -7.12 5.79 -13.49
CA TYR A 203 -7.84 5.60 -14.75
C TYR A 203 -9.35 5.82 -14.58
N ASP A 204 -9.94 5.40 -13.46
CA ASP A 204 -11.35 5.67 -13.17
C ASP A 204 -11.61 7.18 -13.16
N TYR A 205 -10.73 7.96 -12.50
CA TYR A 205 -10.74 9.42 -12.50
C TYR A 205 -10.64 10.01 -13.91
N MET A 206 -9.59 9.64 -14.65
CA MET A 206 -9.31 10.17 -15.99
C MET A 206 -10.45 9.89 -16.99
N GLN A 207 -11.09 8.72 -16.88
CA GLN A 207 -12.16 8.29 -17.79
C GLN A 207 -13.56 8.76 -17.36
N SER A 208 -13.70 9.30 -16.15
CA SER A 208 -14.99 9.72 -15.60
C SER A 208 -15.60 10.98 -16.22
N ASN A 209 -14.85 11.71 -17.07
CA ASN A 209 -15.25 13.00 -17.63
C ASN A 209 -15.70 14.01 -16.54
N GLY A 210 -15.01 14.03 -15.40
CA GLY A 210 -15.26 14.95 -14.29
C GLY A 210 -16.34 14.50 -13.30
N VAL A 211 -16.90 13.30 -13.47
CA VAL A 211 -17.84 12.69 -12.51
C VAL A 211 -17.13 12.26 -11.23
N ILE A 212 -15.92 11.73 -11.34
CA ILE A 212 -15.07 11.38 -10.20
C ILE A 212 -14.17 12.58 -9.91
N PRO A 213 -14.31 13.25 -8.75
CA PRO A 213 -13.40 14.34 -8.36
C PRO A 213 -11.99 13.80 -8.06
N LEU A 214 -10.95 14.58 -8.34
CA LEU A 214 -9.57 14.23 -8.03
C LEU A 214 -9.38 13.88 -6.54
N ASP A 215 -9.95 14.69 -5.65
CA ASP A 215 -9.88 14.44 -4.20
C ASP A 215 -10.44 13.06 -3.81
N TYR A 216 -11.50 12.60 -4.47
CA TYR A 216 -12.10 11.29 -4.23
C TYR A 216 -11.17 10.16 -4.66
N ALA A 217 -10.45 10.33 -5.77
CA ALA A 217 -9.48 9.36 -6.26
C ALA A 217 -8.20 9.33 -5.40
N LEU A 218 -7.84 10.46 -4.76
CA LEU A 218 -6.64 10.63 -3.93
C LEU A 218 -6.85 10.36 -2.42
N PHE A 219 -8.00 9.80 -2.02
CA PHE A 219 -8.37 9.61 -0.60
C PHE A 219 -8.40 10.92 0.22
N LYS A 220 -8.63 12.06 -0.43
CA LYS A 220 -8.77 13.34 0.27
C LYS A 220 -10.22 13.54 0.71
N PRO A 221 -10.46 14.28 1.81
CA PRO A 221 -11.83 14.59 2.26
C PRO A 221 -12.63 15.27 1.16
N LEU A 222 -13.87 14.83 0.98
CA LEU A 222 -14.82 15.45 0.06
C LEU A 222 -15.67 16.49 0.78
N ALA A 223 -16.05 17.53 0.05
CA ALA A 223 -17.09 18.45 0.51
C ALA A 223 -18.43 17.70 0.61
N ALA A 224 -19.28 18.08 1.57
CA ALA A 224 -20.55 17.40 1.84
C ALA A 224 -21.49 17.27 0.61
N ASN A 225 -21.40 18.20 -0.34
CA ASN A 225 -22.18 18.17 -1.58
C ASN A 225 -21.59 17.29 -2.70
N LYS A 226 -20.42 16.68 -2.47
CA LYS A 226 -19.71 15.78 -3.37
C LYS A 226 -19.55 14.37 -2.77
N GLU A 227 -20.19 14.08 -1.64
CA GLU A 227 -20.15 12.75 -1.03
C GLU A 227 -20.64 11.69 -2.01
N ALA A 228 -19.86 10.62 -2.17
CA ALA A 228 -20.24 9.48 -2.98
C ALA A 228 -21.08 8.52 -2.12
N VAL A 229 -22.40 8.70 -2.16
CA VAL A 229 -23.35 7.84 -1.46
C VAL A 229 -23.95 6.85 -2.43
N ASP A 230 -23.84 5.56 -2.13
CA ASP A 230 -24.51 4.52 -2.87
C ASP A 230 -26.02 4.57 -2.60
N SER A 231 -26.82 4.81 -3.63
CA SER A 231 -28.25 5.07 -3.51
C SER A 231 -29.08 3.86 -3.08
N ASN A 232 -28.59 2.64 -3.27
CA ASN A 232 -29.34 1.42 -2.92
C ASN A 232 -29.00 0.93 -1.51
N THR A 233 -27.77 1.16 -1.05
CA THR A 233 -27.26 0.65 0.23
C THR A 233 -27.06 1.73 1.28
N LEU A 234 -27.04 3.01 0.87
CA LEU A 234 -26.72 4.18 1.70
C LEU A 234 -25.29 4.14 2.28
N LEU A 235 -24.41 3.32 1.71
CA LEU A 235 -23.00 3.29 2.08
C LEU A 235 -22.31 4.56 1.55
N HIS A 236 -21.53 5.20 2.41
CA HIS A 236 -20.74 6.37 2.08
C HIS A 236 -19.34 5.92 1.68
N TYR A 237 -18.97 6.15 0.43
CA TYR A 237 -17.63 5.89 -0.07
C TYR A 237 -16.83 7.19 0.00
N THR A 238 -15.71 7.15 0.71
CA THR A 238 -14.82 8.32 0.89
C THR A 238 -13.67 8.34 -0.12
N ASN A 239 -13.46 7.24 -0.83
CA ASN A 239 -12.46 7.11 -1.88
C ASN A 239 -12.90 6.10 -2.96
N VAL A 240 -12.36 6.25 -4.16
CA VAL A 240 -12.66 5.39 -5.33
C VAL A 240 -12.18 3.96 -5.12
N PHE A 241 -11.07 3.77 -4.39
CA PHE A 241 -10.47 2.45 -4.15
C PHE A 241 -11.44 1.51 -3.42
N ASP A 242 -12.07 1.97 -2.34
CA ASP A 242 -13.08 1.23 -1.60
C ASP A 242 -14.30 0.93 -2.46
N ALA A 243 -14.75 1.90 -3.25
CA ALA A 243 -15.89 1.74 -4.16
C ALA A 243 -15.63 0.63 -5.19
N MET A 244 -14.43 0.57 -5.76
CA MET A 244 -14.06 -0.45 -6.74
C MET A 244 -13.93 -1.86 -6.12
N ILE A 245 -13.42 -1.96 -4.89
CA ILE A 245 -13.38 -3.24 -4.17
C ILE A 245 -14.79 -3.73 -3.86
N ASP A 246 -15.66 -2.85 -3.36
CA ASP A 246 -17.04 -3.24 -3.05
C ASP A 246 -17.84 -3.53 -4.32
N ALA A 247 -17.57 -2.84 -5.44
CA ALA A 247 -18.12 -3.19 -6.74
C ALA A 247 -17.74 -4.63 -7.14
N ALA A 248 -16.51 -5.08 -6.85
CA ALA A 248 -16.11 -6.46 -7.08
C ALA A 248 -16.88 -7.45 -6.19
N TYR A 249 -17.09 -7.11 -4.92
CA TYR A 249 -17.92 -7.92 -4.01
C TYR A 249 -19.38 -8.02 -4.47
N PHE A 250 -19.99 -6.92 -4.88
CA PHE A 250 -21.35 -6.92 -5.42
C PHE A 250 -21.44 -7.69 -6.75
N ALA A 251 -20.45 -7.54 -7.64
CA ALA A 251 -20.41 -8.30 -8.89
C ALA A 251 -20.27 -9.81 -8.67
N MET A 252 -19.52 -10.25 -7.63
CA MET A 252 -19.47 -11.66 -7.22
C MET A 252 -20.79 -12.13 -6.62
N GLU A 253 -21.46 -11.28 -5.83
CA GLU A 253 -22.77 -11.56 -5.24
C GLU A 253 -23.87 -11.74 -6.31
N ASP A 254 -23.86 -10.94 -7.39
CA ASP A 254 -24.75 -11.08 -8.57
C ASP A 254 -24.67 -12.48 -9.21
N VAL A 255 -23.52 -13.13 -9.13
CA VAL A 255 -23.31 -14.51 -9.63
C VAL A 255 -23.28 -15.57 -8.51
N ASN A 256 -23.79 -15.23 -7.32
CA ASN A 256 -23.95 -16.08 -6.13
C ASN A 256 -22.64 -16.53 -5.44
N PHE A 257 -21.62 -15.67 -5.40
CA PHE A 257 -20.38 -15.89 -4.63
C PHE A 257 -20.19 -14.78 -3.60
N THR A 258 -20.21 -15.13 -2.30
CA THR A 258 -20.10 -14.17 -1.19
C THR A 258 -18.85 -14.35 -0.33
N ASN A 259 -18.16 -15.49 -0.45
CA ASN A 259 -17.12 -15.91 0.50
C ASN A 259 -15.71 -15.90 -0.09
N ILE A 260 -15.51 -15.23 -1.22
CA ILE A 260 -14.18 -15.12 -1.87
C ILE A 260 -13.60 -13.76 -1.47
N PRO A 261 -12.48 -13.72 -0.72
CA PRO A 261 -11.84 -12.46 -0.37
C PRO A 261 -11.23 -11.81 -1.61
N VAL A 262 -11.25 -10.48 -1.66
CA VAL A 262 -10.56 -9.69 -2.69
C VAL A 262 -9.12 -9.41 -2.22
N MET A 263 -8.17 -9.43 -3.16
CA MET A 263 -6.81 -8.94 -2.98
C MET A 263 -6.50 -7.97 -4.12
N VAL A 264 -5.96 -6.79 -3.81
CA VAL A 264 -5.59 -5.85 -4.86
C VAL A 264 -4.19 -6.19 -5.34
N SER A 265 -4.09 -6.65 -6.59
CA SER A 265 -2.84 -7.11 -7.19
C SER A 265 -2.00 -5.98 -7.76
N GLU A 266 -2.63 -4.86 -8.10
CA GLU A 266 -1.96 -3.65 -8.59
C GLU A 266 -2.81 -2.43 -8.21
N SER A 267 -2.14 -1.39 -7.74
CA SER A 267 -2.75 -0.07 -7.50
C SER A 267 -1.66 0.98 -7.39
N GLY A 268 -1.87 2.17 -7.96
CA GLY A 268 -0.84 3.20 -7.98
C GLY A 268 -1.33 4.47 -8.63
N TRP A 269 -0.39 5.39 -8.86
CA TRP A 269 -0.64 6.64 -9.56
C TRP A 269 0.65 7.13 -10.25
N PRO A 270 0.61 7.52 -11.53
CA PRO A 270 1.81 7.91 -12.27
C PRO A 270 2.30 9.30 -11.84
N SER A 271 3.62 9.46 -11.73
CA SER A 271 4.25 10.72 -11.28
C SER A 271 4.53 11.71 -12.41
N LEU A 272 4.42 11.28 -13.66
CA LEU A 272 4.68 12.11 -14.84
C LEU A 272 3.90 11.54 -16.03
N GLY A 273 3.07 12.37 -16.66
CA GLY A 273 2.29 12.00 -17.86
C GLY A 273 2.49 12.98 -19.01
N GLU A 274 1.75 12.73 -20.10
CA GLU A 274 1.70 13.64 -21.26
C GLU A 274 0.83 14.88 -20.99
N SER A 275 0.74 15.81 -21.94
CA SER A 275 -0.03 17.05 -21.78
C SER A 275 -1.54 16.83 -21.57
N ASN A 276 -2.06 15.67 -21.96
CA ASN A 276 -3.44 15.24 -21.74
C ASN A 276 -3.64 14.45 -20.44
N GLU A 277 -2.59 14.31 -19.62
CA GLU A 277 -2.59 13.63 -18.31
C GLU A 277 -2.11 14.61 -17.21
N PRO A 278 -2.79 15.74 -17.01
CA PRO A 278 -2.29 16.83 -16.17
C PRO A 278 -2.15 16.46 -14.68
N ASP A 279 -2.86 15.43 -14.22
CA ASP A 279 -2.85 14.98 -12.83
C ASP A 279 -1.86 13.84 -12.56
N ALA A 280 -1.11 13.40 -13.57
CA ALA A 280 0.04 12.52 -13.42
C ALA A 280 1.25 13.35 -12.94
N THR A 281 1.28 13.66 -11.65
CA THR A 281 2.28 14.52 -11.02
C THR A 281 2.91 13.83 -9.82
N ILE A 282 4.14 14.23 -9.46
CA ILE A 282 4.86 13.74 -8.28
C ILE A 282 4.02 13.92 -7.00
N ASP A 283 3.34 15.06 -6.85
CA ASP A 283 2.55 15.37 -5.66
C ASP A 283 1.31 14.49 -5.54
N ASN A 284 0.60 14.25 -6.66
CA ASN A 284 -0.56 13.37 -6.68
C ASN A 284 -0.14 11.90 -6.48
N ALA A 285 0.95 11.47 -7.10
CA ALA A 285 1.48 10.11 -6.92
C ALA A 285 1.89 9.83 -5.47
N ASN A 286 2.60 10.76 -4.85
CA ASN A 286 2.95 10.68 -3.44
C ASN A 286 1.70 10.65 -2.54
N THR A 287 0.74 11.55 -2.82
CA THR A 287 -0.51 11.63 -2.05
C THR A 287 -1.28 10.30 -2.13
N TYR A 288 -1.49 9.79 -3.33
CA TYR A 288 -2.22 8.57 -3.57
C TYR A 288 -1.57 7.38 -2.84
N ASN A 289 -0.29 7.12 -3.10
CA ASN A 289 0.40 5.97 -2.54
C ASN A 289 0.56 6.08 -1.02
N SER A 290 0.82 7.27 -0.47
CA SER A 290 0.88 7.48 0.99
C SER A 290 -0.48 7.21 1.65
N ASN A 291 -1.56 7.71 1.06
CA ASN A 291 -2.91 7.51 1.60
C ASN A 291 -3.39 6.07 1.45
N LEU A 292 -3.11 5.42 0.33
CA LEU A 292 -3.40 4.00 0.10
C LEU A 292 -2.76 3.14 1.20
N ILE A 293 -1.48 3.36 1.46
CA ILE A 293 -0.75 2.61 2.49
C ILE A 293 -1.35 2.85 3.87
N LYS A 294 -1.62 4.12 4.21
CA LYS A 294 -2.26 4.46 5.48
C LYS A 294 -3.63 3.80 5.61
N HIS A 295 -4.44 3.83 4.55
CA HIS A 295 -5.77 3.23 4.53
C HIS A 295 -5.70 1.71 4.79
N VAL A 296 -4.83 0.99 4.08
CA VAL A 296 -4.67 -0.47 4.20
C VAL A 296 -4.11 -0.85 5.57
N LEU A 297 -3.04 -0.19 6.04
CA LEU A 297 -2.38 -0.51 7.31
C LEU A 297 -3.21 -0.12 8.55
N ASN A 298 -4.09 0.89 8.43
CA ASN A 298 -5.06 1.21 9.49
C ASN A 298 -6.17 0.17 9.63
N LYS A 299 -6.22 -0.84 8.75
CA LYS A 299 -7.21 -1.90 8.76
C LYS A 299 -8.65 -1.40 8.70
N THR A 300 -8.87 -0.28 7.99
CA THR A 300 -10.19 0.35 7.85
C THR A 300 -11.19 -0.59 7.18
N GLY A 301 -10.74 -1.34 6.17
CA GLY A 301 -11.62 -2.09 5.28
C GLY A 301 -12.45 -1.15 4.40
N THR A 302 -13.47 -1.71 3.75
CA THR A 302 -14.38 -0.96 2.87
C THR A 302 -15.73 -0.71 3.56
N PRO A 303 -16.59 0.19 3.06
CA PRO A 303 -17.93 0.39 3.61
C PRO A 303 -18.80 -0.88 3.68
N LYS A 304 -18.74 -1.79 2.69
CA LYS A 304 -19.46 -3.08 2.73
C LYS A 304 -18.80 -4.08 3.67
N HIS A 305 -17.48 -4.02 3.85
CA HIS A 305 -16.70 -4.93 4.69
C HIS A 305 -15.81 -4.17 5.71
N PRO A 306 -16.41 -3.46 6.68
CA PRO A 306 -15.65 -2.64 7.62
C PRO A 306 -14.77 -3.50 8.52
N GLY A 307 -13.52 -3.06 8.75
CA GLY A 307 -12.53 -3.77 9.56
C GLY A 307 -11.85 -4.97 8.87
N ILE A 308 -12.28 -5.33 7.66
CA ILE A 308 -11.65 -6.35 6.82
C ILE A 308 -10.78 -5.63 5.80
N ALA A 309 -9.53 -5.40 6.15
CA ALA A 309 -8.61 -4.73 5.25
C ALA A 309 -8.19 -5.61 4.07
N VAL A 310 -7.90 -4.96 2.95
CA VAL A 310 -7.57 -5.62 1.70
C VAL A 310 -6.07 -5.49 1.45
N SER A 311 -5.37 -6.62 1.49
CA SER A 311 -3.94 -6.64 1.19
C SER A 311 -3.71 -6.20 -0.25
N THR A 312 -2.72 -5.32 -0.44
CA THR A 312 -2.57 -4.55 -1.68
C THR A 312 -1.12 -4.51 -2.14
N TYR A 313 -0.88 -4.68 -3.44
CA TYR A 313 0.42 -4.47 -4.06
C TYR A 313 0.43 -3.14 -4.81
N ILE A 314 1.36 -2.26 -4.43
CA ILE A 314 1.60 -1.00 -5.14
C ILE A 314 2.20 -1.31 -6.51
N TYR A 315 1.68 -0.65 -7.53
CA TYR A 315 2.22 -0.65 -8.88
C TYR A 315 2.92 0.70 -9.10
N GLU A 316 4.26 0.77 -9.08
CA GLU A 316 5.21 -0.35 -8.93
C GLU A 316 6.55 0.09 -8.30
N LEU A 317 7.54 -0.82 -8.20
CA LEU A 317 8.82 -0.52 -7.53
C LEU A 317 9.66 0.51 -8.32
N TYR A 318 9.80 0.35 -9.64
CA TYR A 318 10.67 1.20 -10.46
C TYR A 318 9.90 1.85 -11.62
N ASN A 319 10.34 3.02 -12.05
CA ASN A 319 9.94 3.56 -13.36
C ASN A 319 10.49 2.65 -14.48
N GLU A 320 9.59 2.15 -15.33
CA GLU A 320 9.89 1.25 -16.45
C GLU A 320 10.07 2.02 -17.77
N ASP A 321 11.30 2.45 -18.09
CA ASP A 321 11.59 3.31 -19.25
C ASP A 321 11.39 2.64 -20.62
N ASN A 322 11.44 1.30 -20.67
CA ASN A 322 11.13 0.52 -21.87
C ASN A 322 9.65 0.18 -22.02
N LYS A 323 8.79 0.52 -21.04
CA LYS A 323 7.36 0.24 -21.14
C LYS A 323 6.74 0.95 -22.35
N ALA A 324 5.94 0.21 -23.11
CA ALA A 324 5.18 0.77 -24.22
C ALA A 324 3.95 1.53 -23.72
N GLY A 325 3.53 2.56 -24.45
CA GLY A 325 2.36 3.37 -24.10
C GLY A 325 2.68 4.85 -23.93
N PRO A 326 1.74 5.64 -23.37
CA PRO A 326 1.96 7.05 -23.06
C PRO A 326 3.06 7.24 -22.02
N LEU A 327 3.52 8.48 -21.86
CA LEU A 327 4.58 8.81 -20.89
C LEU A 327 4.24 8.36 -19.46
N SER A 328 2.96 8.37 -19.06
CA SER A 328 2.52 7.89 -17.74
C SER A 328 2.90 6.45 -17.46
N GLU A 329 2.81 5.56 -18.45
CA GLU A 329 3.18 4.14 -18.33
C GLU A 329 4.63 3.97 -17.87
N LYS A 330 5.51 4.91 -18.19
CA LYS A 330 6.93 4.85 -17.80
C LYS A 330 7.21 5.38 -16.38
N ASN A 331 6.20 5.91 -15.69
CA ASN A 331 6.38 6.73 -14.49
C ASN A 331 5.47 6.32 -13.30
N TRP A 332 5.22 5.01 -13.12
CA TRP A 332 4.45 4.47 -11.99
C TRP A 332 5.31 4.10 -10.76
N GLY A 333 6.63 4.16 -10.90
CA GLY A 333 7.58 3.70 -9.90
C GLY A 333 7.61 4.54 -8.63
N LEU A 334 7.77 3.86 -7.50
CA LEU A 334 8.19 4.48 -6.24
C LEU A 334 9.65 4.98 -6.33
N PHE A 335 10.47 4.30 -7.12
CA PHE A 335 11.86 4.61 -7.41
C PHE A 335 12.05 4.85 -8.91
N SER A 336 12.99 5.72 -9.27
CA SER A 336 13.42 5.87 -10.65
C SER A 336 14.15 4.61 -11.12
N ASN A 337 14.44 4.49 -12.42
CA ASN A 337 15.18 3.36 -12.99
C ASN A 337 16.57 3.13 -12.36
N ASN A 338 17.18 4.16 -11.74
CA ASN A 338 18.48 4.06 -11.07
C ASN A 338 18.37 3.73 -9.56
N GLY A 339 17.14 3.57 -9.04
CA GLY A 339 16.88 3.26 -7.63
C GLY A 339 16.83 4.46 -6.69
N THR A 340 16.86 5.70 -7.19
CA THR A 340 16.56 6.89 -6.38
C THR A 340 15.05 6.99 -6.14
N PRO A 341 14.58 7.35 -4.93
CA PRO A 341 13.16 7.61 -4.71
C PRO A 341 12.63 8.68 -5.69
N VAL A 342 11.47 8.45 -6.31
CA VAL A 342 10.77 9.49 -7.10
C VAL A 342 10.12 10.50 -6.16
N TYR A 343 9.55 9.99 -5.06
CA TYR A 343 8.98 10.75 -3.95
C TYR A 343 9.12 9.95 -2.66
N ILE A 344 8.98 10.64 -1.53
CA ILE A 344 9.07 10.01 -0.21
C ILE A 344 7.68 9.70 0.34
N LEU A 345 7.41 8.41 0.50
CA LEU A 345 6.19 7.90 1.15
C LEU A 345 6.28 8.06 2.68
N ARG A 346 5.30 8.76 3.26
CA ARG A 346 5.21 9.04 4.70
C ARG A 346 4.03 8.31 5.31
N LEU A 347 4.29 7.35 6.21
CA LEU A 347 3.26 6.42 6.69
C LEU A 347 2.74 6.70 8.10
N THR A 348 2.68 7.97 8.49
CA THR A 348 2.29 8.48 9.83
C THR A 348 3.40 8.55 10.89
N GLU A 349 3.09 9.24 11.99
CA GLU A 349 3.89 9.96 13.02
C GLU A 349 5.11 9.23 13.63
N SER A 350 5.33 7.96 13.29
CA SER A 350 6.48 7.16 13.72
C SER A 350 7.74 7.37 12.87
N GLY A 351 7.66 8.14 11.77
CA GLY A 351 8.79 8.40 10.88
C GLY A 351 9.22 7.20 10.03
N SER A 352 8.41 6.15 9.93
CA SER A 352 8.71 5.01 9.05
C SER A 352 8.46 5.40 7.60
N MET A 353 9.52 5.38 6.80
CA MET A 353 9.52 5.81 5.40
C MET A 353 9.74 4.59 4.51
N PHE A 354 8.89 4.36 3.51
CA PHE A 354 9.16 3.38 2.43
C PHE A 354 10.20 3.90 1.42
N ALA A 355 10.76 5.08 1.70
CA ALA A 355 11.92 5.65 1.05
C ALA A 355 12.83 6.25 2.13
N ASN A 356 13.76 5.47 2.67
CA ASN A 356 14.93 6.03 3.33
C ASN A 356 15.69 6.82 2.27
N ASP A 357 15.65 8.15 2.36
CA ASP A 357 16.22 9.05 1.36
C ASP A 357 17.72 8.77 1.18
N THR A 358 18.10 8.11 0.09
CA THR A 358 19.50 7.92 -0.30
C THR A 358 20.09 9.17 -0.95
N SER A 359 19.27 10.16 -1.32
CA SER A 359 19.70 11.41 -1.96
C SER A 359 20.16 12.47 -0.94
N ASN A 360 19.86 12.27 0.35
CA ASN A 360 20.24 13.17 1.44
C ASN A 360 19.75 14.63 1.24
N ASN A 361 18.74 14.84 0.39
CA ASN A 361 18.23 16.14 -0.05
C ASN A 361 16.74 16.25 0.26
N THR A 362 16.42 16.11 1.54
CA THR A 362 15.10 16.44 2.08
C THR A 362 15.04 17.92 2.47
N TYR A 363 13.89 18.56 2.22
CA TYR A 363 13.59 19.93 2.62
C TYR A 363 12.38 19.95 3.55
N CYS A 364 12.22 20.98 4.39
CA CYS A 364 11.02 21.18 5.19
C CYS A 364 10.18 22.34 4.67
N ALA A 365 8.94 22.06 4.25
CA ALA A 365 8.04 23.06 3.67
C ALA A 365 6.72 23.20 4.44
N ALA A 366 6.08 24.36 4.33
CA ALA A 366 4.75 24.58 4.86
C ALA A 366 3.72 23.68 4.15
N LYS A 367 2.76 23.11 4.89
CA LYS A 367 1.67 22.33 4.28
C LYS A 367 0.72 23.25 3.51
N GLU A 368 0.28 22.78 2.35
CA GLU A 368 -0.77 23.45 1.59
C GLU A 368 -2.08 23.45 2.40
N GLY A 369 -2.72 24.62 2.52
CA GLY A 369 -3.94 24.79 3.31
C GLY A 369 -3.77 24.83 4.83
N ALA A 370 -2.54 24.95 5.35
CA ALA A 370 -2.30 25.16 6.78
C ALA A 370 -2.94 26.47 7.30
N ASP A 371 -3.41 26.46 8.55
CA ASP A 371 -3.96 27.66 9.20
C ASP A 371 -2.90 28.77 9.26
N SER A 372 -3.23 29.94 8.70
CA SER A 372 -2.27 31.03 8.54
C SER A 372 -1.77 31.59 9.87
N LYS A 373 -2.56 31.52 10.95
CA LYS A 373 -2.13 31.97 12.28
C LYS A 373 -1.17 30.98 12.92
N MET A 374 -1.45 29.68 12.82
CA MET A 374 -0.55 28.63 13.27
C MET A 374 0.78 28.69 12.51
N LEU A 375 0.70 28.92 11.21
CA LEU A 375 1.85 29.05 10.34
C LEU A 375 2.70 30.29 10.67
N GLN A 376 2.07 31.44 10.92
CA GLN A 376 2.78 32.64 11.37
C GLN A 376 3.44 32.42 12.73
N ALA A 377 2.74 31.81 13.69
CA ALA A 377 3.30 31.51 15.01
C ALA A 377 4.51 30.56 14.92
N ALA A 378 4.45 29.57 14.03
CA ALA A 378 5.56 28.66 13.77
C ALA A 378 6.74 29.35 13.08
N LEU A 379 6.48 30.26 12.13
CA LEU A 379 7.50 31.10 11.49
C LEU A 379 8.20 32.00 12.51
N ASP A 380 7.43 32.72 13.33
CA ASP A 380 7.95 33.59 14.39
C ASP A 380 8.80 32.79 15.39
N TRP A 381 8.38 31.56 15.70
CA TRP A 381 9.15 30.66 16.53
C TRP A 381 10.46 30.26 15.86
N ALA A 382 10.44 29.86 14.58
CA ALA A 382 11.64 29.43 13.86
C ALA A 382 12.70 30.56 13.80
N CYS A 383 12.27 31.77 13.43
CA CYS A 383 13.14 32.94 13.33
C CYS A 383 13.58 33.51 14.68
N GLY A 384 12.84 33.25 15.76
CA GLY A 384 13.16 33.70 17.12
C GLY A 384 13.78 32.59 17.96
N PRO A 385 12.99 31.92 18.83
CA PRO A 385 13.45 30.81 19.67
C PRO A 385 14.21 29.69 18.93
N GLY A 386 13.79 29.37 17.71
CA GLY A 386 14.39 28.35 16.85
C GLY A 386 15.75 28.75 16.28
N LYS A 387 16.14 30.03 16.39
CA LYS A 387 17.44 30.60 15.97
C LYS A 387 17.79 30.41 14.50
N VAL A 388 16.78 30.32 13.63
CA VAL A 388 16.99 30.35 12.19
C VAL A 388 17.39 31.76 11.75
N ASP A 389 18.36 31.88 10.85
CA ASP A 389 18.67 33.15 10.19
C ASP A 389 17.59 33.47 9.14
N CYS A 390 16.67 34.34 9.51
CA CYS A 390 15.58 34.81 8.64
C CYS A 390 15.90 36.13 7.95
N ALA A 391 17.15 36.62 7.96
CA ALA A 391 17.53 37.80 7.19
C ALA A 391 17.16 37.71 5.69
N PRO A 392 17.26 36.54 5.02
CA PRO A 392 16.89 36.39 3.61
C PRO A 392 15.40 36.60 3.30
N LEU A 393 14.55 36.70 4.33
CA LEU A 393 13.11 36.97 4.23
C LEU A 393 12.77 38.46 4.32
N LEU A 394 13.76 39.35 4.49
CA LEU A 394 13.51 40.78 4.58
C LEU A 394 13.26 41.38 3.19
N GLN A 395 12.52 42.48 3.14
CA GLN A 395 12.19 43.14 1.88
C GLN A 395 13.46 43.47 1.06
N GLY A 396 13.51 42.98 -0.18
CA GLY A 396 14.65 43.14 -1.09
C GLY A 396 15.69 42.01 -1.03
N GLU A 397 15.53 41.04 -0.12
CA GLU A 397 16.41 39.88 -0.01
C GLU A 397 15.91 38.69 -0.88
N PRO A 398 16.79 37.70 -1.16
CA PRO A 398 16.53 36.67 -2.17
C PRO A 398 15.28 35.80 -1.95
N CYS A 399 14.81 35.65 -0.72
CA CYS A 399 13.70 34.79 -0.32
C CYS A 399 12.47 35.56 0.19
N TYR A 400 12.41 36.87 -0.09
CA TYR A 400 11.25 37.69 0.25
C TYR A 400 10.02 37.37 -0.61
N GLU A 401 10.23 37.15 -1.91
CA GLU A 401 9.12 36.86 -2.84
C GLU A 401 8.91 35.36 -3.01
N PRO A 402 7.66 34.86 -3.04
CA PRO A 402 6.43 35.64 -2.89
C PRO A 402 6.18 36.09 -1.45
N ASP A 403 5.76 37.35 -1.26
CA ASP A 403 5.49 37.93 0.07
C ASP A 403 4.22 37.35 0.71
N ASN A 404 4.34 36.13 1.25
CA ASN A 404 3.30 35.48 2.02
C ASN A 404 3.88 34.54 3.07
N VAL A 405 3.07 34.28 4.10
CA VAL A 405 3.45 33.49 5.28
C VAL A 405 3.89 32.06 4.90
N ALA A 406 3.32 31.44 3.87
CA ALA A 406 3.67 30.08 3.45
C ALA A 406 5.06 29.98 2.83
N ALA A 407 5.43 30.94 1.97
CA ALA A 407 6.75 30.98 1.38
C ALA A 407 7.83 31.28 2.44
N HIS A 408 7.58 32.27 3.30
CA HIS A 408 8.50 32.64 4.39
C HIS A 408 8.64 31.52 5.42
N ALA A 409 7.53 30.89 5.82
CA ALA A 409 7.54 29.74 6.72
C ALA A 409 8.31 28.56 6.11
N THR A 410 8.13 28.27 4.82
CA THR A 410 8.86 27.20 4.13
C THR A 410 10.37 27.41 4.22
N TYR A 411 10.87 28.62 3.98
CA TYR A 411 12.29 28.93 4.15
C TYR A 411 12.77 28.73 5.60
N ALA A 412 12.04 29.30 6.57
CA ALA A 412 12.44 29.22 7.96
C ALA A 412 12.40 27.78 8.50
N PHE A 413 11.39 27.00 8.10
CA PHE A 413 11.25 25.60 8.48
C PHE A 413 12.37 24.74 7.90
N ASP A 414 12.71 24.95 6.63
CA ASP A 414 13.80 24.24 5.98
C ASP A 414 15.14 24.51 6.64
N ALA A 415 15.45 25.79 6.86
CA ALA A 415 16.69 26.18 7.51
C ALA A 415 16.81 25.60 8.93
N TYR A 416 15.71 25.57 9.70
CA TYR A 416 15.67 24.90 11.01
C TYR A 416 15.90 23.39 10.89
N TYR A 417 15.19 22.73 9.96
CA TYR A 417 15.27 21.29 9.72
C TYR A 417 16.70 20.85 9.39
N HIS A 418 17.39 21.60 8.53
CA HIS A 418 18.80 21.36 8.21
C HIS A 418 19.74 21.68 9.37
N MET A 419 19.52 22.78 10.09
CA MET A 419 20.30 23.15 11.26
C MET A 419 20.25 22.07 12.36
N MET A 420 19.10 21.41 12.52
CA MET A 420 18.90 20.34 13.50
C MET A 420 19.33 18.95 12.99
N GLY A 421 20.09 18.90 11.90
CA GLY A 421 20.62 17.65 11.34
C GLY A 421 19.55 16.71 10.80
N ARG A 422 18.39 17.25 10.38
CA ARG A 422 17.30 16.50 9.75
C ARG A 422 16.73 15.37 10.62
N THR A 423 16.81 15.55 11.94
CA THR A 423 16.36 14.55 12.92
C THR A 423 14.83 14.40 12.92
N PRO A 424 14.29 13.19 13.18
CA PRO A 424 12.84 12.97 13.18
C PRO A 424 12.10 13.96 14.11
N GLY A 425 10.98 14.52 13.64
CA GLY A 425 10.16 15.49 14.39
C GLY A 425 10.59 16.96 14.26
N THR A 426 11.75 17.26 13.67
CA THR A 426 12.22 18.65 13.47
C THR A 426 11.51 19.41 12.34
N CYS A 427 10.75 18.70 11.52
CA CYS A 427 9.89 19.24 10.47
C CYS A 427 8.43 18.84 10.72
N ASP A 428 7.88 19.36 11.81
CA ASP A 428 6.47 19.18 12.19
C ASP A 428 5.81 20.54 12.45
N PHE A 429 6.47 21.38 13.25
CA PHE A 429 6.00 22.73 13.60
C PHE A 429 4.54 22.73 14.07
N ASN A 430 4.18 21.79 14.95
CA ASN A 430 2.81 21.62 15.44
C ASN A 430 1.83 21.27 14.31
N GLY A 431 2.27 20.40 13.42
CA GLY A 431 1.50 19.88 12.29
C GLY A 431 1.35 20.80 11.07
N VAL A 432 1.95 22.01 11.04
CA VAL A 432 1.83 22.93 9.88
C VAL A 432 2.95 22.77 8.84
N ALA A 433 3.96 21.96 9.10
CA ALA A 433 5.06 21.70 8.17
C ALA A 433 5.13 20.23 7.74
N THR A 434 5.78 19.97 6.61
CA THR A 434 6.06 18.62 6.11
C THR A 434 7.40 18.58 5.40
N ILE A 435 8.11 17.46 5.52
CA ILE A 435 9.31 17.24 4.72
C ILE A 435 8.86 16.93 3.29
N THR A 436 9.52 17.56 2.34
CA THR A 436 9.37 17.36 0.90
C THR A 436 10.72 16.99 0.29
N THR A 437 10.69 16.37 -0.88
CA THR A 437 11.88 16.18 -1.75
C THR A 437 11.89 17.13 -2.92
N THR A 438 10.75 17.80 -3.17
CA THR A 438 10.67 18.87 -4.13
C THR A 438 11.49 20.03 -3.61
N ASN A 439 12.55 20.38 -4.32
CA ASN A 439 13.39 21.52 -3.98
C ASN A 439 12.53 22.81 -4.05
N PRO A 440 12.25 23.49 -2.93
CA PRO A 440 11.41 24.69 -2.90
C PRO A 440 12.16 25.95 -3.40
N SER A 441 13.42 25.81 -3.85
CA SER A 441 14.18 26.91 -4.44
C SER A 441 13.49 27.49 -5.67
N HIS A 442 13.47 28.82 -5.75
CA HIS A 442 12.88 29.57 -6.85
C HIS A 442 13.57 30.92 -7.01
N GLY A 443 13.72 31.37 -8.25
CA GLY A 443 14.38 32.65 -8.57
C GLY A 443 15.77 32.74 -7.93
N SER A 444 15.97 33.75 -7.07
CA SER A 444 17.20 33.94 -6.28
C SER A 444 17.19 33.23 -4.92
N CYS A 445 16.04 32.71 -4.47
CA CYS A 445 15.92 32.00 -3.21
C CYS A 445 16.41 30.55 -3.37
N VAL A 446 17.56 30.24 -2.77
CA VAL A 446 18.17 28.92 -2.84
C VAL A 446 18.18 28.26 -1.46
N PHE A 447 17.53 27.11 -1.37
CA PHE A 447 17.47 26.25 -0.20
C PHE A 447 18.66 25.29 -0.26
N SER A 448 19.63 25.46 0.64
CA SER A 448 20.92 24.76 0.59
C SER A 448 20.95 23.57 1.53
N SER A 449 21.23 22.37 1.01
CA SER A 449 21.39 21.13 1.81
C SER A 449 22.68 21.05 2.64
N LEU A 450 23.56 22.05 2.53
CA LEU A 450 24.86 22.12 3.20
C LEU A 450 24.87 23.25 4.24
N GLY A 451 24.66 22.88 5.50
CA GLY A 451 24.74 23.79 6.63
C GLY A 451 26.09 24.51 6.70
N ARG A 452 26.06 25.84 6.77
CA ARG A 452 27.21 26.63 7.24
C ARG A 452 27.49 26.25 8.69
N ASN A 453 28.70 25.77 8.97
CA ASN A 453 29.23 25.44 10.30
C ASN A 453 28.81 26.44 11.38
N GLY A 454 27.81 26.07 12.19
CA GLY A 454 27.46 26.70 13.45
C GLY A 454 27.70 25.72 14.59
N THR A 455 28.59 26.08 15.50
CA THR A 455 28.97 25.29 16.68
C THR A 455 27.78 24.89 17.54
N PHE A 456 27.68 23.59 17.85
CA PHE A 456 26.64 22.97 18.65
C PHE A 456 26.55 23.51 20.09
N LEU A 457 25.35 23.90 20.50
CA LEU A 457 24.94 23.97 21.91
C LEU A 457 23.58 23.27 22.05
N ASN A 458 23.52 22.25 22.92
CA ASN A 458 22.32 21.48 23.24
C ASN A 458 21.16 22.39 23.66
N GLY A 459 20.12 22.46 22.83
CA GLY A 459 18.83 23.05 23.16
C GLY A 459 17.73 22.04 22.86
N THR A 460 17.22 21.36 23.89
CA THR A 460 15.94 20.67 23.82
C THR A 460 14.83 21.69 23.62
N ALA A 461 14.06 21.57 22.54
CA ALA A 461 12.84 22.34 22.34
C ALA A 461 11.83 22.02 23.47
N PRO A 462 11.28 23.01 24.18
CA PRO A 462 10.23 22.76 25.16
C PRO A 462 8.88 22.61 24.45
N ALA A 463 8.11 21.61 24.84
CA ALA A 463 6.66 21.60 24.63
C ALA A 463 6.05 22.80 25.36
N MET A 464 5.42 23.73 24.63
CA MET A 464 4.64 24.81 25.25
C MET A 464 3.27 24.24 25.65
N ASP A 465 3.16 23.79 26.89
CA ASP A 465 1.87 23.52 27.52
C ASP A 465 1.23 24.84 27.96
N SER A 466 -0.01 25.04 27.51
CA SER A 466 -0.90 26.05 28.05
C SER A 466 -1.77 25.40 29.12
N THR A 467 -1.54 25.73 30.39
CA THR A 467 -2.62 25.90 31.39
C THR A 467 -2.07 26.32 32.75
N SER A 468 -2.66 27.39 33.27
CA SER A 468 -2.48 27.87 34.63
C SER A 468 -3.32 27.07 35.63
N SER A 469 -2.67 26.76 36.76
CA SER A 469 -3.20 26.70 38.13
C SER A 469 -3.64 25.36 38.77
N SER A 470 -3.05 25.18 39.95
CA SER A 470 -3.45 24.44 41.16
C SER A 470 -2.91 23.01 41.42
N ALA A 471 -2.28 22.90 42.59
CA ALA A 471 -1.44 21.83 43.14
C ALA A 471 -2.22 20.62 43.67
N TYR A 472 -1.65 19.40 43.65
CA TYR A 472 -0.83 18.72 44.69
C TYR A 472 -0.47 17.29 44.19
N PRO A 473 0.57 16.60 44.74
CA PRO A 473 1.26 15.50 44.07
C PRO A 473 0.79 14.09 44.49
N ALA A 474 0.78 13.13 43.56
CA ALA A 474 0.72 11.71 43.89
C ALA A 474 1.43 10.82 42.84
N GLN A 475 2.64 10.41 43.20
CA GLN A 475 3.28 9.10 43.00
C GLN A 475 3.13 8.36 41.66
N TYR A 476 4.28 8.25 40.98
CA TYR A 476 4.61 7.27 39.95
C TYR A 476 4.30 5.82 40.38
N LEU A 477 3.58 5.09 39.53
CA LEU A 477 3.64 3.62 39.46
C LEU A 477 3.57 3.18 37.99
N ASN A 478 4.75 2.82 37.51
CA ASN A 478 5.02 2.11 36.27
C ASN A 478 4.39 0.71 36.35
N ASN A 479 3.59 0.28 35.37
CA ASN A 479 3.19 -1.14 35.31
C ASN A 479 3.09 -1.71 33.89
N ASN A 480 3.93 -2.72 33.71
CA ASN A 480 4.03 -3.65 32.60
C ASN A 480 2.72 -4.40 32.33
N VAL A 481 2.34 -4.47 31.06
CA VAL A 481 1.31 -5.37 30.55
C VAL A 481 1.95 -6.74 30.31
N PHE A 482 2.07 -7.54 31.36
CA PHE A 482 2.37 -8.98 31.30
C PHE A 482 1.79 -9.68 32.54
N SER A 483 0.46 -9.75 32.69
CA SER A 483 -0.14 -10.60 33.75
C SER A 483 -1.62 -11.00 33.59
N THR A 484 -2.21 -10.98 32.39
CA THR A 484 -3.62 -11.41 32.24
C THR A 484 -3.80 -12.82 31.68
N ALA A 485 -2.73 -13.53 31.31
CA ALA A 485 -2.83 -14.90 30.77
C ALA A 485 -2.69 -16.02 31.82
N LEU A 486 -2.22 -15.74 33.04
CA LEU A 486 -1.94 -16.77 34.06
C LEU A 486 -3.04 -16.94 35.12
N ILE A 487 -4.05 -16.06 35.16
CA ILE A 487 -5.12 -16.14 36.17
C ILE A 487 -6.27 -17.04 35.70
N ILE A 488 -6.43 -17.26 34.39
CA ILE A 488 -7.50 -18.10 33.82
C ILE A 488 -7.15 -19.61 33.90
N LEU A 489 -5.87 -19.97 33.93
CA LEU A 489 -5.41 -21.37 34.07
C LEU A 489 -5.44 -21.88 35.52
N GLY A 490 -5.44 -20.99 36.53
CA GLY A 490 -5.50 -21.38 37.94
C GLY A 490 -6.92 -21.68 38.45
N ILE A 491 -7.95 -21.08 37.83
CA ILE A 491 -9.35 -21.22 38.28
C ILE A 491 -10.03 -22.47 37.68
N LEU A 492 -9.51 -23.02 36.58
CA LEU A 492 -9.98 -24.28 35.98
C LEU A 492 -9.30 -25.55 36.53
N GLY A 493 -8.22 -25.42 37.31
CA GLY A 493 -7.51 -26.56 37.92
C GLY A 493 -8.04 -26.97 39.30
N LEU A 494 -8.84 -26.14 39.96
CA LEU A 494 -9.34 -26.38 41.32
C LEU A 494 -10.76 -26.97 41.38
N SER A 495 -11.47 -27.06 40.25
CA SER A 495 -12.80 -27.67 40.14
C SER A 495 -12.78 -29.16 39.74
N VAL A 496 -11.60 -29.78 39.60
CA VAL A 496 -11.44 -31.21 39.23
C VAL A 496 -10.97 -32.09 40.42
N ILE A 497 -10.83 -31.52 41.63
CA ILE A 497 -10.45 -32.29 42.84
C ILE A 497 -11.63 -32.51 43.81
N LEU A 498 -12.81 -31.92 43.55
CA LEU A 498 -14.00 -32.07 44.39
C LEU A 498 -15.26 -32.24 43.52
N LEU A 499 -15.40 -33.41 42.89
CA LEU A 499 -16.68 -34.10 42.59
C LEU A 499 -16.42 -35.51 42.06
#